data_AF-A0A7W5SAW8-F1
#
_entry.id   AF-A0A7W5SAW8-F1
#
_cell.length_a   1.000
_cell.length_b   1.000
_cell.length_c   1.000
_cell.angle_alpha   90.00
_cell.angle_beta   90.00
_cell.angle_gamma   90.00
#
_symmetry.space_group_name_H-M   'P 1'
#
loop_
_entity.id
_entity.type
_entity.pdbx_description
1 polymer ?
#
loop_
_entity_poly.entity_id
_entity_poly.type
_entity_poly.pdbx_seq_one_letter_code
_entity_poly.pdbx_strand_id
1 'polypeptide(L)'
;MPLPETLREPLAAARSMIGRAHAFDAGLLTGNANAMLTNAQAFVARDATISETFDAARRQIGAMADARALDDARTFALQAIDALEHSLLRARPNDHARALGMDWF
;
A
#
# COMPACT_ATOMS: atom_id res chain seq x y z
N MET A 1 13.37 8.93 9.04
CA MET A 1 13.44 7.58 9.64
C MET A 1 12.93 6.60 8.59
N PRO A 2 13.53 5.41 8.41
CA PRO A 2 13.01 4.40 7.49
C PRO A 2 11.83 3.63 8.11
N LEU A 3 10.94 3.10 7.26
CA LEU A 3 9.89 2.17 7.70
C LEU A 3 10.50 0.83 8.15
N PRO A 4 9.88 0.15 9.13
CA PRO A 4 10.25 -1.23 9.46
C PRO A 4 10.02 -2.16 8.27
N GLU A 5 10.82 -3.22 8.18
CA GLU A 5 10.84 -4.16 7.05
C GLU A 5 9.46 -4.76 6.74
N THR A 6 8.71 -5.13 7.77
CA THR A 6 7.34 -5.65 7.70
C THR A 6 6.34 -4.74 7.00
N LEU A 7 6.59 -3.42 6.96
CA LEU A 7 5.77 -2.47 6.20
C LEU A 7 6.43 -2.13 4.86
N ARG A 8 7.75 -2.00 4.85
CA ARG A 8 8.56 -1.66 3.67
C ARG A 8 8.42 -2.71 2.57
N GLU A 9 8.48 -4.00 2.91
CA GLU A 9 8.40 -5.10 1.93
C GLU A 9 7.06 -5.14 1.19
N PRO A 10 5.88 -5.16 1.88
CA PRO A 10 4.60 -5.10 1.19
C PRO A 10 4.41 -3.85 0.31
N LEU A 11 4.88 -2.69 0.76
CA LEU A 11 4.84 -1.44 -0.03
C LEU A 11 5.70 -1.53 -1.27
N ALA A 12 6.94 -2.01 -1.15
CA ALA A 12 7.85 -2.19 -2.28
C ALA A 12 7.31 -3.23 -3.27
N ALA A 13 6.72 -4.32 -2.77
CA ALA A 13 6.07 -5.32 -3.59
C ALA A 13 4.87 -4.74 -4.35
N ALA A 14 3.97 -4.02 -3.66
CA ALA A 14 2.84 -3.34 -4.28
C ALA A 14 3.30 -2.35 -5.35
N ARG A 15 4.28 -1.48 -5.03
CA ARG A 15 4.87 -0.52 -5.98
C ARG A 15 5.45 -1.21 -7.22
N SER A 16 6.19 -2.31 -7.03
CA SER A 16 6.77 -3.10 -8.12
C SER A 16 5.70 -3.73 -9.02
N MET A 17 4.66 -4.34 -8.42
CA MET A 17 3.54 -4.92 -9.16
C MET A 17 2.81 -3.87 -10.00
N ILE A 18 2.53 -2.70 -9.43
CA ILE A 18 1.86 -1.60 -10.13
C ILE A 18 2.75 -1.01 -11.22
N GLY A 19 4.03 -0.81 -10.93
CA GLY A 19 5.01 -0.27 -11.87
C GLY A 19 5.16 -1.10 -13.14
N ARG A 20 5.02 -2.43 -13.04
CA ARG A 20 5.16 -3.36 -14.17
C ARG A 20 3.83 -3.83 -14.78
N ALA A 21 2.69 -3.37 -14.26
CA ALA A 21 1.40 -3.86 -14.72
C ALA A 21 1.13 -3.46 -16.18
N HIS A 22 0.69 -4.42 -16.98
CA HIS A 22 0.28 -4.28 -18.37
C HIS A 22 -1.23 -4.57 -18.51
N ALA A 23 -1.80 -4.29 -19.68
CA ALA A 23 -3.24 -4.46 -19.89
C ALA A 23 -3.73 -5.91 -19.65
N PHE A 24 -2.89 -6.91 -19.92
CA PHE A 24 -3.26 -8.32 -19.80
C PHE A 24 -3.22 -8.87 -18.37
N ASP A 25 -2.41 -8.26 -17.48
CA ASP A 25 -2.18 -8.74 -16.12
C ASP A 25 -2.57 -7.70 -15.04
N ALA A 26 -3.06 -6.53 -15.44
CA ALA A 26 -3.46 -5.45 -14.54
C ALA A 26 -4.40 -5.94 -13.44
N GLY A 27 -5.47 -6.66 -13.78
CA GLY A 27 -6.42 -7.18 -12.77
C GLY A 27 -5.78 -8.11 -11.73
N LEU A 28 -4.86 -8.98 -12.16
CA LEU A 28 -4.14 -9.88 -11.25
C LEU A 28 -3.15 -9.10 -10.36
N LEU A 29 -2.38 -8.20 -10.94
CA LEU A 29 -1.37 -7.44 -10.22
C LEU A 29 -1.97 -6.40 -9.25
N THR A 30 -3.09 -5.77 -9.60
CA THR A 30 -3.81 -4.87 -8.70
C THR A 30 -4.43 -5.63 -7.53
N GLY A 31 -4.99 -6.82 -7.77
CA GLY A 31 -5.47 -7.72 -6.72
C GLY A 31 -4.35 -8.11 -5.73
N ASN A 32 -3.19 -8.52 -6.25
CA ASN A 32 -2.03 -8.86 -5.43
C ASN A 32 -1.49 -7.65 -4.65
N ALA A 33 -1.40 -6.48 -5.28
CA ALA A 33 -0.98 -5.25 -4.61
C ALA A 33 -1.94 -4.87 -3.47
N ASN A 34 -3.25 -4.99 -3.68
CA ASN A 34 -4.24 -4.74 -2.62
C ASN A 34 -4.12 -5.72 -1.45
N ALA A 35 -3.82 -6.99 -1.72
CA ALA A 35 -3.56 -7.98 -0.67
C ALA A 35 -2.32 -7.61 0.16
N MET A 36 -1.23 -7.16 -0.49
CA MET A 36 -0.03 -6.68 0.21
C MET A 36 -0.33 -5.48 1.12
N LEU A 37 -1.09 -4.50 0.63
CA LEU A 37 -1.49 -3.35 1.45
C LEU A 37 -2.40 -3.73 2.62
N THR A 38 -3.28 -4.71 2.43
CA THR A 38 -4.16 -5.23 3.50
C THR A 38 -3.33 -5.90 4.59
N ASN A 39 -2.32 -6.68 4.21
CA ASN A 39 -1.38 -7.28 5.16
C ASN A 39 -0.60 -6.21 5.92
N ALA A 40 -0.12 -5.16 5.25
CA ALA A 40 0.58 -4.06 5.91
C ALA A 40 -0.31 -3.33 6.93
N GLN A 41 -1.59 -3.08 6.59
CA GLN A 41 -2.56 -2.41 7.47
C GLN A 41 -2.78 -3.19 8.78
N ALA A 42 -2.63 -4.52 8.76
CA ALA A 42 -2.83 -5.38 9.93
C ALA A 42 -1.82 -5.13 11.07
N PHE A 43 -0.72 -4.41 10.81
CA PHE A 43 0.30 -4.08 11.81
C PHE A 43 0.23 -2.63 12.32
N VAL A 44 -0.67 -1.82 11.75
CA VAL A 44 -0.76 -0.39 12.04
C VAL A 44 -1.90 -0.11 13.02
N ALA A 45 -1.67 0.79 13.98
CA ALA A 45 -2.71 1.28 14.87
C ALA A 45 -3.84 1.93 14.06
N ARG A 46 -5.08 1.75 14.54
CA ARG A 46 -6.23 2.39 13.91
C ARG A 46 -6.14 3.89 14.13
N ASP A 47 -5.89 4.59 13.04
CA ASP A 47 -5.88 6.04 12.93
C ASP A 47 -6.68 6.43 11.69
N ALA A 48 -7.51 7.47 11.80
CA ALA A 48 -8.42 7.86 10.72
C ALA A 48 -7.63 8.28 9.47
N THR A 49 -6.59 9.09 9.64
CA THR A 49 -5.74 9.59 8.55
C THR A 49 -5.05 8.43 7.84
N ILE A 50 -4.46 7.51 8.59
CA ILE A 50 -3.75 6.36 8.01
C ILE A 50 -4.72 5.44 7.29
N SER A 51 -5.88 5.17 7.90
CA SER A 51 -6.92 4.35 7.27
C SER A 51 -7.42 4.95 5.96
N GLU A 52 -7.63 6.27 5.92
CA GLU A 52 -7.98 6.99 4.70
C GLU A 52 -6.88 6.88 3.63
N THR A 53 -5.61 6.97 4.00
CA THR A 53 -4.51 6.80 3.05
C THR A 53 -4.41 5.37 2.51
N PHE A 54 -4.71 4.35 3.33
CA PHE A 54 -4.83 2.97 2.85
C PHE A 54 -5.99 2.82 1.87
N ASP A 55 -7.15 3.38 2.19
CA ASP A 55 -8.33 3.33 1.34
C ASP A 55 -8.12 4.05 0.01
N ALA A 56 -7.45 5.21 0.03
CA ALA A 56 -7.08 5.95 -1.15
C ALA A 56 -6.12 5.14 -2.04
N ALA A 57 -5.05 4.56 -1.47
CA ALA A 57 -4.11 3.72 -2.20
C ALA A 57 -4.81 2.50 -2.83
N ARG A 58 -5.62 1.77 -2.06
CA ARG A 58 -6.37 0.60 -2.57
C ARG A 58 -7.36 0.97 -3.66
N ARG A 59 -8.02 2.12 -3.54
CA ARG A 59 -8.97 2.61 -4.56
C ARG A 59 -8.26 2.93 -5.86
N GLN A 60 -7.13 3.63 -5.82
CA GLN A 60 -6.37 3.97 -7.02
C GLN A 60 -5.78 2.73 -7.68
N ILE A 61 -5.26 1.80 -6.88
CA ILE A 61 -4.81 0.49 -7.36
C ILE A 61 -5.96 -0.29 -8.00
N GLY A 62 -7.14 -0.35 -7.36
CA GLY A 62 -8.31 -1.03 -7.90
C GLY A 62 -8.79 -0.43 -9.22
N ALA A 63 -8.81 0.91 -9.32
CA ALA A 63 -9.22 1.63 -10.52
C ALA A 63 -8.33 1.32 -11.75
N MET A 64 -7.08 0.88 -11.56
CA MET A 64 -6.22 0.46 -12.66
C MET A 64 -6.74 -0.78 -13.41
N ALA A 65 -7.47 -1.67 -12.74
CA ALA A 65 -7.96 -2.91 -13.36
C ALA A 65 -8.93 -2.63 -14.53
N ASP A 66 -9.69 -1.55 -14.42
CA ASP A 66 -10.72 -1.14 -15.38
C ASP A 66 -10.32 0.08 -16.22
N ALA A 67 -9.07 0.55 -16.06
CA ALA A 67 -8.61 1.78 -16.68
C ALA A 67 -8.40 1.61 -18.20
N ARG A 68 -9.06 2.46 -19.00
CA ARG A 68 -8.81 2.56 -20.44
C ARG A 68 -7.42 3.13 -20.74
N ALA A 69 -6.93 4.03 -19.88
CA ALA A 69 -5.60 4.64 -19.94
C ALA A 69 -4.76 4.11 -18.77
N LEU A 70 -4.07 2.99 -19.00
CA LEU A 70 -3.34 2.29 -17.94
C LEU A 70 -2.17 3.10 -17.36
N ASP A 71 -1.48 3.90 -18.19
CA ASP A 71 -0.33 4.69 -17.76
C ASP A 71 -0.72 5.82 -16.78
N ASP A 72 -1.85 6.49 -17.03
CA ASP A 72 -2.39 7.50 -16.11
C ASP A 72 -2.82 6.86 -14.80
N ALA A 73 -3.57 5.76 -14.88
CA ALA A 73 -4.01 5.02 -13.69
C ALA A 73 -2.82 4.48 -12.88
N ARG A 74 -1.75 4.00 -13.55
CA ARG A 74 -0.49 3.62 -12.91
C ARG A 74 0.13 4.78 -12.16
N THR A 75 0.17 5.96 -12.79
CA THR A 75 0.73 7.16 -12.18
C THR A 75 -0.02 7.53 -10.90
N PHE A 76 -1.36 7.56 -10.94
CA PHE A 76 -2.17 7.84 -9.75
C PHE A 76 -2.04 6.79 -8.65
N ALA A 77 -1.97 5.50 -9.00
CA ALA A 77 -1.76 4.43 -8.04
C ALA A 77 -0.39 4.53 -7.36
N LEU A 78 0.68 4.80 -8.11
CA LEU A 78 2.03 5.00 -7.55
C LEU A 78 2.08 6.22 -6.62
N GLN A 79 1.47 7.34 -7.02
CA GLN A 79 1.36 8.53 -6.16
C GLN A 79 0.60 8.24 -4.86
N ALA A 80 -0.46 7.42 -4.92
CA ALA A 80 -1.20 7.03 -3.73
C ALA A 80 -0.40 6.10 -2.81
N ILE A 81 0.44 5.22 -3.36
CA ILE A 81 1.39 4.41 -2.58
C ILE A 81 2.45 5.32 -1.92
N ASP A 82 2.96 6.33 -2.62
CA ASP A 82 3.94 7.28 -2.06
C ASP A 82 3.33 8.10 -0.90
N ALA A 83 2.08 8.54 -1.05
CA ALA A 83 1.33 9.21 0.02
C ALA A 83 1.11 8.30 1.23
N LEU A 84 0.77 7.03 1.00
CA LEU A 84 0.64 6.02 2.05
C LEU A 84 1.98 5.80 2.77
N GLU A 85 3.09 5.64 2.04
CA GLU A 85 4.42 5.51 2.62
C GLU A 85 4.75 6.70 3.54
N HIS A 86 4.46 7.93 3.11
CA HIS A 86 4.67 9.11 3.93
C HIS A 86 3.81 9.14 5.20
N SER A 87 2.55 8.69 5.11
CA SER A 87 1.64 8.56 6.24
C SER A 87 2.15 7.54 7.27
N LEU A 88 2.65 6.40 6.78
CA LEU A 88 3.17 5.32 7.62
C LEU A 88 4.43 5.70 8.39
N LEU A 89 5.22 6.66 7.92
CA LEU A 89 6.37 7.19 8.66
C LEU A 89 5.97 7.84 10.00
N ARG A 90 4.70 8.24 10.17
CA ARG A 90 4.18 8.88 11.38
C ARG A 90 3.23 7.98 12.17
N ALA A 91 3.01 6.77 11.68
CA ALA A 91 2.07 5.85 12.26
C ALA A 91 2.59 5.28 13.59
N ARG A 92 1.74 4.53 14.32
CA ARG A 92 2.17 3.72 15.48
C ARG A 92 1.82 2.23 15.29
N PRO A 93 2.60 1.28 15.83
CA PRO A 93 2.26 -0.13 15.76
C PRO A 93 1.00 -0.40 16.60
N ASN A 94 0.16 -1.33 16.15
CA ASN A 94 -0.97 -1.81 16.96
C ASN A 94 -0.52 -2.88 17.98
N ASP A 95 -1.47 -3.36 18.78
CA ASP A 95 -1.17 -4.36 19.83
C ASP A 95 -0.70 -5.70 19.27
N HIS A 96 -1.17 -6.10 18.08
CA HIS A 96 -0.68 -7.30 17.41
C HIS A 96 0.79 -7.14 16.98
N ALA A 97 1.15 -6.01 16.37
CA ALA A 97 2.51 -5.70 15.99
C ALA A 97 3.44 -5.62 17.23
N ARG A 98 3.00 -4.98 18.31
CA ARG A 98 3.75 -4.95 19.58
C ARG A 98 3.97 -6.36 20.16
N ALA A 99 2.96 -7.22 20.10
CA ALA A 99 3.08 -8.60 20.56
C ALA A 99 4.10 -9.42 19.75
N LEU A 100 4.32 -9.06 18.48
CA LEU A 100 5.35 -9.63 17.62
C LEU A 100 6.73 -8.98 17.81
N GLY A 101 6.89 -8.06 18.77
CA GLY A 101 8.14 -7.33 19.03
C GLY A 101 8.42 -6.22 18.02
N MET A 102 7.40 -5.75 17.29
CA MET A 102 7.53 -4.66 16.33
C MET A 102 7.29 -3.32 17.02
N ASP A 103 8.35 -2.73 17.59
CA ASP A 103 8.32 -1.34 18.04
C ASP A 103 8.83 -0.41 16.94
N TRP A 104 8.06 0.64 16.66
CA TRP A 104 8.52 1.73 15.81
C TRP A 104 9.18 2.74 16.74
N PHE A 105 10.46 2.99 16.51
CA PHE A 105 11.33 3.79 17.37
C PHE A 105 10.90 5.26 17.43
#